data_AF-C7H1F9-F1
#
_entry.id   AF-C7H1F9-F1
#
_cell.length_a   1.000
_cell.length_b   1.000
_cell.length_c   1.000
_cell.angle_alpha   90.00
_cell.angle_beta   90.00
_cell.angle_gamma   90.00
#
_symmetry.space_group_name_H-M   'P 1'
#
loop_
_entity.id
_entity.type
_entity.pdbx_description
1 polymer ?
#
loop_
_entity_poly.entity_id
_entity_poly.type
_entity_poly.pdbx_seq_one_letter_code
_entity_poly.pdbx_strand_id
1 'polypeptide(L)'
;MSNRTQYENDLAALKTALTEMGQSAADAVEAAMEALCTADAEAAAAVAQGDGRINNMERDIEHRCMTLLLRQQPVAGDLRRISTTMKVVTDVERIGDHASDIAEIIPHLVTVRKEGDPAVS
;
A
#
# COMPACT_ATOMS: atom_id res chain seq x y z
N MET A 1 25.69 20.00 8.86
CA MET A 1 25.54 19.39 7.51
C MET A 1 25.13 20.48 6.53
N SER A 2 25.56 20.41 5.27
CA SER A 2 25.10 21.35 4.24
C SER A 2 23.61 21.12 3.94
N ASN A 3 22.85 22.18 3.62
CA ASN A 3 21.45 22.08 3.18
C ASN A 3 21.27 21.09 2.02
N ARG A 4 22.27 20.98 1.14
CA ARG A 4 22.24 20.02 0.04
C ARG A 4 22.36 18.57 0.51
N THR A 5 23.23 18.29 1.50
CA THR A 5 23.36 16.93 2.06
C THR A 5 22.07 16.48 2.74
N GLN A 6 21.41 17.37 3.47
CA GLN A 6 20.12 17.06 4.09
C GLN A 6 19.06 16.75 3.03
N TYR A 7 18.98 17.55 1.96
CA TYR A 7 18.02 17.33 0.89
C TYR A 7 18.20 15.99 0.18
N GLU A 8 19.44 15.59 -0.14
CA GLU A 8 19.73 14.29 -0.74
C GLU A 8 19.35 13.14 0.21
N ASN A 9 19.57 13.30 1.52
CA ASN A 9 19.14 12.33 2.53
C ASN A 9 17.61 12.24 2.60
N ASP A 10 16.90 13.36 2.51
CA ASP A 10 15.44 13.38 2.53
C ASP A 10 14.86 12.69 1.27
N LEU A 11 15.46 12.91 0.09
CA LEU A 11 15.10 12.20 -1.14
C LEU A 11 15.35 10.69 -1.04
N ALA A 12 16.47 10.29 -0.43
CA ALA A 12 16.77 8.88 -0.19
C ALA A 12 15.76 8.25 0.77
N ALA A 13 15.42 8.94 1.87
CA ALA A 13 14.42 8.50 2.82
C ALA A 13 13.02 8.36 2.19
N LEU A 14 12.66 9.30 1.30
CA LEU A 14 11.41 9.23 0.53
C LEU A 14 11.34 7.97 -0.34
N LYS A 15 12.44 7.63 -1.01
CA LYS A 15 12.53 6.40 -1.82
C LYS A 15 12.40 5.14 -0.96
N THR A 16 13.06 5.11 0.19
CA THR A 16 12.96 3.99 1.14
C THR A 16 11.52 3.81 1.62
N ALA A 17 10.86 4.89 2.05
CA ALA A 17 9.47 4.84 2.51
C ALA A 17 8.52 4.32 1.42
N LEU A 18 8.69 4.76 0.17
CA LEU A 18 7.89 4.25 -0.96
C LEU A 18 8.12 2.75 -1.20
N THR A 19 9.36 2.29 -1.04
CA THR A 19 9.72 0.87 -1.20
C THR A 19 9.09 0.02 -0.10
N GLU A 20 9.12 0.50 1.15
CA GLU A 20 8.49 -0.16 2.29
C GLU A 20 6.96 -0.22 2.15
N MET A 21 6.33 0.84 1.63
CA MET A 21 4.90 0.86 1.35
C MET A 21 4.55 -0.14 0.24
N GLY A 22 5.35 -0.18 -0.83
CA GLY A 22 5.19 -1.15 -1.91
C GLY A 22 5.30 -2.60 -1.42
N GLN A 23 6.26 -2.89 -0.53
CA GLN A 23 6.36 -4.22 0.10
C GLN A 23 5.12 -4.52 0.95
N SER A 24 4.65 -3.57 1.75
CA SER A 24 3.47 -3.77 2.60
C SER A 24 2.20 -4.06 1.77
N ALA A 25 2.04 -3.38 0.64
CA ALA A 25 0.94 -3.65 -0.30
C ALA A 25 1.07 -5.02 -0.98
N ALA A 26 2.28 -5.41 -1.37
CA ALA A 26 2.54 -6.74 -1.93
C ALA A 26 2.24 -7.86 -0.93
N ASP A 27 2.68 -7.70 0.33
CA ASP A 27 2.40 -8.64 1.43
C ASP A 27 0.89 -8.76 1.69
N ALA A 28 0.15 -7.64 1.64
CA ALA A 28 -1.30 -7.64 1.80
C ALA A 28 -2.00 -8.43 0.68
N VAL A 29 -1.55 -8.25 -0.57
CA VAL A 29 -2.07 -9.02 -1.73
C VAL A 29 -1.78 -10.51 -1.57
N GLU A 30 -0.56 -10.87 -1.20
CA GLU A 30 -0.18 -12.28 -0.99
C GLU A 30 -1.02 -12.94 0.11
N ALA A 31 -1.17 -12.27 1.25
CA ALA A 31 -1.98 -12.75 2.37
C ALA A 31 -3.48 -12.85 2.01
N ALA A 32 -4.03 -11.88 1.27
CA ALA A 32 -5.41 -11.94 0.80
C ALA A 32 -5.65 -13.16 -0.10
N MET A 33 -4.72 -13.42 -1.02
CA MET A 33 -4.79 -14.56 -1.93
C MET A 33 -4.65 -15.91 -1.21
N GLU A 34 -3.75 -16.00 -0.22
CA GLU A 34 -3.60 -17.20 0.60
C GLU A 34 -4.87 -17.48 1.42
N ALA A 35 -5.42 -16.45 2.08
CA ALA A 35 -6.67 -16.55 2.82
C ALA A 35 -7.84 -16.98 1.90
N LEU A 36 -7.89 -16.48 0.68
CA LEU A 36 -8.89 -16.85 -0.31
C LEU A 36 -8.77 -18.32 -0.73
N CYS A 37 -7.55 -18.79 -1.01
CA CYS A 37 -7.30 -20.19 -1.40
C CYS A 37 -7.63 -21.18 -0.28
N THR A 38 -7.37 -20.80 0.97
CA THR A 38 -7.58 -21.65 2.15
C THR A 38 -8.96 -21.48 2.79
N ALA A 39 -9.75 -20.50 2.33
CA ALA A 39 -11.01 -20.10 2.93
C ALA A 39 -10.87 -19.71 4.42
N ASP A 40 -9.73 -19.13 4.80
CA ASP A 40 -9.42 -18.72 6.16
C ASP A 40 -9.98 -17.31 6.44
N ALA A 41 -11.10 -17.25 7.15
CA ALA A 41 -11.77 -16.01 7.50
C ALA A 41 -11.00 -15.18 8.55
N GLU A 42 -10.18 -15.81 9.39
CA GLU A 42 -9.40 -15.11 10.41
C GLU A 42 -8.19 -14.42 9.76
N ALA A 43 -7.50 -15.11 8.86
CA ALA A 43 -6.45 -14.54 8.04
C ALA A 43 -6.98 -13.38 7.17
N ALA A 44 -8.14 -13.54 6.54
CA ALA A 44 -8.79 -12.49 5.77
C ALA A 44 -9.10 -11.25 6.63
N ALA A 45 -9.64 -11.43 7.84
CA ALA A 45 -9.93 -10.34 8.75
C ALA A 45 -8.65 -9.59 9.19
N ALA A 46 -7.51 -10.27 9.31
CA ALA A 46 -6.24 -9.65 9.62
C ALA A 46 -5.73 -8.77 8.47
N VAL A 47 -5.92 -9.19 7.21
CA VAL A 47 -5.58 -8.40 6.03
C VAL A 47 -6.40 -7.11 5.99
N ALA A 48 -7.72 -7.21 6.13
CA ALA A 48 -8.60 -6.04 6.11
C ALA A 48 -8.28 -5.02 7.23
N GLN A 49 -7.92 -5.51 8.43
CA GLN A 49 -7.47 -4.66 9.53
C GLN A 49 -6.11 -3.99 9.26
N GLY A 50 -5.28 -4.57 8.39
CA GLY A 50 -3.98 -4.07 8.01
C GLY A 50 -4.01 -2.87 7.07
N ASP A 51 -5.13 -2.63 6.39
CA ASP A 51 -5.28 -1.58 5.37
C ASP A 51 -4.88 -0.18 5.88
N GLY A 52 -5.36 0.18 7.07
CA GLY A 52 -5.09 1.50 7.67
C GLY A 52 -3.60 1.81 7.84
N ARG A 53 -2.73 0.79 7.89
CA ARG A 53 -1.27 0.99 7.90
C ARG A 53 -0.78 1.55 6.57
N ILE A 54 -1.22 1.00 5.43
CA ILE A 54 -0.82 1.44 4.10
C ILE A 54 -1.31 2.87 3.86
N ASN A 55 -2.54 3.18 4.28
CA ASN A 55 -3.14 4.52 4.19
C ASN A 55 -2.35 5.56 5.01
N ASN A 56 -1.81 5.16 6.16
CA ASN A 56 -0.93 6.03 6.95
C ASN A 56 0.45 6.23 6.30
N MET A 57 1.00 5.20 5.64
CA MET A 57 2.26 5.31 4.89
C MET A 57 2.10 6.25 3.69
N GLU A 58 0.97 6.19 2.97
CA GLU A 58 0.65 7.11 1.88
C GLU A 58 0.71 8.56 2.37
N ARG A 59 -0.06 8.88 3.42
CA ARG A 59 -0.14 10.24 3.99
C ARG A 59 1.21 10.78 4.45
N ASP A 60 2.05 9.93 5.06
CA ASP A 60 3.40 10.33 5.48
C ASP A 60 4.30 10.65 4.26
N ILE A 61 4.26 9.81 3.22
CA ILE A 61 5.02 10.02 1.98
C ILE A 61 4.55 11.29 1.27
N GLU A 62 3.24 11.52 1.15
CA GLU A 62 2.67 12.74 0.56
C GLU A 62 3.11 13.99 1.34
N HIS A 63 3.05 13.95 2.67
CA HIS A 63 3.49 15.05 3.52
C HIS A 63 4.98 15.37 3.33
N ARG A 64 5.84 14.34 3.20
CA ARG A 64 7.27 14.50 2.89
C ARG A 64 7.48 15.10 1.51
N CYS A 65 6.76 14.62 0.49
CA CYS A 65 6.79 15.19 -0.86
C CYS A 65 6.45 16.69 -0.84
N MET A 66 5.33 17.06 -0.19
CA MET A 66 4.90 18.46 -0.08
C MET A 66 5.94 19.32 0.65
N THR A 67 6.51 18.80 1.74
CA THR A 67 7.57 19.47 2.49
C THR A 67 8.80 19.75 1.61
N LEU A 68 9.22 18.79 0.80
CA LEU A 68 10.37 18.96 -0.11
C LEU A 68 10.07 19.99 -1.21
N LEU A 69 8.88 19.96 -1.80
CA LEU A 69 8.46 20.94 -2.82
C LEU A 69 8.47 22.36 -2.26
N LEU A 70 7.86 22.57 -1.09
CA LEU A 70 7.73 23.89 -0.47
C LEU A 70 9.07 24.45 0.02
N ARG A 71 9.94 23.62 0.59
CA ARG A 71 11.20 24.08 1.19
C ARG A 71 12.33 24.29 0.20
N GLN A 72 12.39 23.48 -0.87
CA GLN A 72 13.55 23.42 -1.77
C GLN A 72 13.26 23.93 -3.17
N GLN A 73 11.98 24.06 -3.54
CA GLN A 73 11.54 24.50 -4.87
C GLN A 73 12.31 23.79 -6.01
N PRO A 74 12.35 22.45 -6.00
CA PRO A 74 13.17 21.70 -6.93
C PRO A 74 12.69 21.86 -8.37
N VAL A 75 13.62 21.72 -9.32
CA VAL A 75 13.34 21.85 -10.75
C VAL A 75 13.76 20.60 -11.52
N ALA A 76 13.25 20.45 -12.74
CA ALA A 76 13.62 19.40 -13.68
C ALA A 76 13.62 17.98 -13.08
N GLY A 77 14.80 17.38 -12.86
CA GLY A 77 14.93 15.99 -12.44
C GLY A 77 14.33 15.71 -11.06
N ASP A 78 14.55 16.61 -10.11
CA ASP A 78 14.11 16.41 -8.74
C ASP A 78 12.60 16.64 -8.58
N LEU A 79 12.06 17.65 -9.28
CA LEU A 79 10.62 17.86 -9.36
C LEU A 79 9.93 16.63 -9.98
N ARG A 80 10.51 16.05 -11.03
CA ARG A 80 9.98 14.81 -11.62
C ARG A 80 10.01 13.66 -10.62
N ARG A 81 11.09 13.49 -9.86
CA ARG A 81 11.17 12.42 -8.83
C ARG A 81 10.07 12.57 -7.79
N ILE A 82 9.92 13.76 -7.20
CA ILE A 82 8.92 13.99 -6.14
C ILE A 82 7.49 13.86 -6.67
N SER A 83 7.19 14.44 -7.84
CA SER A 83 5.86 14.33 -8.46
C SER A 83 5.53 12.90 -8.90
N THR A 84 6.51 12.12 -9.36
CA THR A 84 6.33 10.69 -9.62
C THR A 84 6.04 9.94 -8.33
N THR A 85 6.77 10.18 -7.24
CA THR A 85 6.48 9.56 -5.94
C THR A 85 5.04 9.83 -5.50
N MET A 86 4.56 11.07 -5.61
CA MET A 86 3.16 11.41 -5.28
C MET A 86 2.12 10.65 -6.12
N LYS A 87 2.42 10.31 -7.37
CA LYS A 87 1.49 9.53 -8.19
C LYS A 87 1.52 8.06 -7.83
N VAL A 88 2.73 7.52 -7.69
CA VAL A 88 2.95 6.10 -7.39
C VAL A 88 2.43 5.74 -6.01
N VAL A 89 2.53 6.64 -5.02
CA VAL A 89 2.08 6.34 -3.66
C VAL A 89 0.57 6.07 -3.60
N THR A 90 -0.24 6.85 -4.33
CA THR A 90 -1.69 6.60 -4.47
C THR A 90 -1.99 5.33 -5.25
N ASP A 91 -1.21 5.02 -6.28
CA ASP A 91 -1.38 3.75 -7.00
C ASP A 91 -1.04 2.54 -6.10
N VAL A 92 -0.07 2.67 -5.19
CA VAL A 92 0.29 1.62 -4.22
C VAL A 92 -0.76 1.49 -3.12
N GLU A 93 -1.32 2.59 -2.64
CA GLU A 93 -2.42 2.56 -1.67
C GLU A 93 -3.62 1.80 -2.23
N ARG A 94 -4.00 2.08 -3.48
CA ARG A 94 -5.08 1.35 -4.17
C ARG A 94 -4.84 -0.15 -4.29
N ILE A 95 -3.58 -0.58 -4.42
CA ILE A 95 -3.24 -2.02 -4.40
C ILE A 95 -3.56 -2.62 -3.02
N GLY A 96 -3.24 -1.89 -1.94
CA GLY A 96 -3.59 -2.26 -0.57
C GLY A 96 -5.11 -2.33 -0.36
N ASP A 97 -5.84 -1.29 -0.76
CA ASP A 97 -7.30 -1.24 -0.71
C ASP A 97 -7.92 -2.44 -1.42
N HIS A 98 -7.47 -2.76 -2.64
CA HIS A 98 -7.97 -3.92 -3.39
C HIS A 98 -7.67 -5.26 -2.70
N ALA A 99 -6.55 -5.38 -1.99
CA ALA A 99 -6.27 -6.56 -1.18
C ALA A 99 -7.25 -6.67 0.01
N SER A 100 -7.56 -5.54 0.64
CA SER A 100 -8.58 -5.45 1.71
C SER A 100 -9.97 -5.83 1.18
N ASP A 101 -10.39 -5.26 0.05
CA ASP A 101 -11.67 -5.57 -0.61
C ASP A 101 -11.83 -7.07 -0.89
N ILE A 102 -10.78 -7.72 -1.41
CA ILE A 102 -10.77 -9.16 -1.63
C ILE A 102 -10.97 -9.89 -0.29
N ALA A 103 -10.24 -9.48 0.74
CA ALA A 103 -10.30 -10.11 2.06
C ALA A 103 -11.68 -10.00 2.71
N GLU A 104 -12.35 -8.85 2.59
CA GLU A 104 -13.69 -8.61 3.14
C GLU A 104 -14.78 -9.53 2.51
N ILE A 105 -14.59 -9.95 1.27
CA ILE A 105 -15.54 -10.82 0.56
C ILE A 105 -15.39 -12.29 0.98
N ILE A 106 -14.20 -12.73 1.41
CA ILE A 106 -13.89 -14.15 1.70
C ILE A 106 -14.90 -14.81 2.66
N PRO A 107 -15.28 -14.23 3.83
CA PRO A 107 -16.23 -14.86 4.74
C PRO A 107 -17.60 -15.14 4.10
N HIS A 108 -18.00 -14.34 3.11
CA HIS A 108 -19.26 -14.47 2.39
C HIS A 108 -19.20 -15.58 1.31
N LEU A 109 -18.02 -15.90 0.79
CA LEU A 109 -17.85 -17.01 -0.15
C LEU A 109 -17.97 -18.36 0.56
N VAL A 110 -17.54 -18.44 1.82
CA VAL A 110 -17.62 -19.66 2.63
C VAL A 110 -19.06 -20.03 2.97
N THR A 111 -19.93 -19.04 3.19
CA THR A 111 -21.35 -19.28 3.49
C THR A 111 -22.10 -19.78 2.26
N VAL A 112 -21.85 -19.20 1.07
CA VAL A 112 -22.44 -19.67 -0.20
C VAL A 112 -22.05 -21.12 -0.49
N ARG A 113 -20.82 -21.54 -0.19
CA ARG A 113 -20.36 -22.93 -0.39
C ARG A 113 -21.06 -23.95 0.51
N LYS A 114 -21.65 -23.51 1.64
CA LYS A 114 -22.40 -24.39 2.56
C LYS A 114 -23.89 -24.47 2.19
N GLU A 115 -24.45 -23.46 1.55
CA GLU A 115 -25.83 -23.45 1.07
C GLU A 115 -25.93 -24.01 -0.35
N GLY A 116 -25.80 -25.34 -0.47
CA GLY A 116 -26.32 -26.08 -1.62
C GLY A 116 -25.46 -26.17 -2.88
N ASP A 117 -24.14 -26.34 -2.78
CA ASP A 117 -23.28 -26.54 -3.97
C ASP A 117 -23.00 -28.03 -4.28
N PRO A 118 -23.61 -28.63 -5.33
CA PRO A 118 -23.24 -29.95 -5.85
C PRO A 118 -22.03 -29.93 -6.81
N ALA A 119 -21.39 -28.80 -7.07
CA ALA A 119 -20.35 -28.67 -8.11
C ALA A 119 -18.90 -28.82 -7.62
N VAL A 120 -18.69 -29.45 -6.45
CA VAL A 120 -17.39 -30.03 -6.08
C VAL A 120 -17.55 -31.56 -5.98
N SER A 121 -17.79 -32.17 -7.14
CA SER A 121 -17.65 -33.61 -7.41
C SER A 121 -16.83 -33.78 -8.67
#